data_AF-A0A838EWS7-F1
#
_entry.id   AF-A0A838EWS7-F1
#
_cell.length_a   1.000
_cell.length_b   1.000
_cell.length_c   1.000
_cell.angle_alpha   90.00
_cell.angle_beta   90.00
_cell.angle_gamma   90.00
#
_symmetry.space_group_name_H-M   'P 1'
#
loop_
_entity.id
_entity.type
_entity.pdbx_description
1 polymer ?
#
loop_
_entity_poly.entity_id
_entity_poly.type
_entity_poly.pdbx_seq_one_letter_code
_entity_poly.pdbx_strand_id
1 'polypeptide(L)'
;MIYLFLLLASFSAFATADIKCEATYDDVGITRQKVNSFNDYYYCFGFHHGRDRAWMMDYFRRVAQGRNAEVYGYSSLKSDLMMKLLDLPKLAARLYEGLPEQNKAWLKAYAQGATLGFQEGKNSQEFKDLDYAPEDWLPEHSILVLVLQSFDQTRKTFFRDYEEEKLKEKWKDKTEELFNEDTVPWSNTILKQGEYVTKTESVNTSYTPAQKLKLWENFPDVFGKESGSNNWVVGKAKSKDGYAMLANDPHLDLKTPLFWYWINIQTPEMNVIGGSVPGVPVIVSGTNGKVAWGLT
;
A
#
# COMPACT_ATOMS: atom_id res chain seq x y z
N MET A 1 9.67 9.86 51.77
CA MET A 1 9.78 10.85 50.68
C MET A 1 9.94 10.07 49.38
N ILE A 2 8.86 9.57 48.74
CA ILE A 2 7.94 10.28 47.80
C ILE A 2 8.80 10.93 46.69
N TYR A 3 8.80 10.51 45.42
CA TYR A 3 7.66 10.38 44.51
C TYR A 3 7.80 9.26 43.47
N LEU A 4 6.71 8.50 43.38
CA LEU A 4 6.26 7.61 42.33
C LEU A 4 5.55 8.49 41.28
N PHE A 5 6.03 8.55 40.03
CA PHE A 5 5.27 9.13 38.92
C PHE A 5 4.65 7.98 38.10
N LEU A 6 3.49 7.53 38.57
CA LEU A 6 2.50 6.82 37.77
C LEU A 6 1.88 7.84 36.80
N LEU A 7 2.32 7.82 35.54
CA LEU A 7 1.53 8.39 34.45
C LEU A 7 0.47 7.35 34.07
N LEU A 8 -0.63 7.39 34.82
CA LEU A 8 -1.92 6.85 34.39
C LEU A 8 -2.38 7.68 33.19
N ALA A 9 -2.02 7.24 31.98
CA ALA A 9 -2.78 7.60 30.81
C ALA A 9 -4.12 6.87 30.92
N SER A 10 -5.11 7.57 31.47
CA SER A 10 -6.51 7.20 31.42
C SER A 10 -6.93 7.14 29.94
N PHE A 11 -6.87 5.94 29.37
CA PHE A 11 -7.61 5.65 28.14
C PHE A 11 -9.08 5.91 28.45
N SER A 12 -9.59 7.00 27.88
CA SER A 12 -11.01 7.25 27.81
C SER A 12 -11.58 6.13 26.94
N ALA A 13 -12.11 5.09 27.60
CA ALA A 13 -12.98 4.12 26.96
C ALA A 13 -14.21 4.91 26.47
N PHE A 14 -14.16 5.37 25.23
CA PHE A 14 -15.39 5.60 24.49
C PHE A 14 -16.06 4.23 24.46
N ALA A 15 -17.18 4.11 25.16
CA ALA A 15 -18.07 2.97 25.04
C ALA A 15 -18.43 2.85 23.56
N THR A 16 -17.79 1.92 22.86
CA THR A 16 -18.15 1.51 21.50
C THR A 16 -19.46 0.77 21.64
N ALA A 17 -20.59 1.49 21.55
CA ALA A 17 -21.89 0.87 21.45
C ALA A 17 -21.86 -0.15 20.29
N ASP A 18 -21.91 -1.45 20.60
CA ASP A 18 -22.21 -2.61 19.73
C ASP A 18 -22.00 -2.44 18.21
N ILE A 19 -20.85 -1.93 17.74
CA ILE A 19 -20.55 -1.91 16.30
C ILE A 19 -20.21 -3.34 15.90
N LYS A 20 -21.20 -4.04 15.37
CA LYS A 20 -21.04 -5.41 14.88
C LYS A 20 -20.50 -5.40 13.46
N CYS A 21 -19.26 -5.82 13.29
CA CYS A 21 -18.64 -5.95 11.97
C CYS A 21 -18.97 -7.27 11.28
N GLU A 22 -20.25 -7.65 11.30
CA GLU A 22 -20.75 -8.86 10.66
C GLU A 22 -20.69 -8.70 9.13
N ALA A 23 -19.95 -9.58 8.48
CA ALA A 23 -19.78 -9.61 7.04
C ALA A 23 -20.33 -10.90 6.44
N THR A 24 -20.79 -10.79 5.20
CA THR A 24 -21.07 -11.91 4.32
C THR A 24 -19.91 -12.09 3.34
N TYR A 25 -19.80 -13.26 2.73
CA TYR A 25 -18.80 -13.53 1.70
C TYR A 25 -19.53 -13.93 0.43
N ASP A 26 -19.03 -13.48 -0.73
CA ASP A 26 -19.50 -14.01 -2.01
C ASP A 26 -18.79 -15.31 -2.38
N ASP A 27 -19.15 -15.87 -3.54
CA ASP A 27 -18.71 -17.19 -4.00
C ASP A 27 -17.18 -17.30 -4.19
N VAL A 28 -16.46 -16.18 -4.25
CA VAL A 28 -15.00 -16.12 -4.35
C VAL A 28 -14.32 -15.63 -3.06
N GLY A 29 -15.11 -15.49 -1.98
CA GLY A 29 -14.60 -15.17 -0.64
C GLY A 29 -14.37 -13.67 -0.39
N ILE A 30 -14.89 -12.76 -1.22
CA ILE A 30 -14.74 -11.33 -0.96
C ILE A 30 -15.68 -10.92 0.19
N THR A 31 -15.11 -10.24 1.18
CA THR A 31 -15.84 -9.67 2.32
C THR A 31 -16.83 -8.61 1.83
N ARG A 32 -18.11 -8.77 2.18
CA ARG A 32 -19.19 -7.83 1.90
C ARG A 32 -19.89 -7.40 3.17
N GLN A 33 -19.97 -6.09 3.38
CA GLN A 33 -20.55 -5.55 4.59
C GLN A 33 -21.44 -4.33 4.33
N LYS A 34 -22.54 -4.24 5.08
CA LYS A 34 -23.36 -3.03 5.20
C LYS A 34 -23.19 -2.45 6.58
N VAL A 35 -23.05 -1.13 6.65
CA VAL A 35 -22.89 -0.34 7.88
C VAL A 35 -23.74 0.93 7.79
N ASN A 36 -23.94 1.61 8.91
CA ASN A 36 -24.91 2.70 8.99
C ASN A 36 -24.28 4.10 8.87
N SER A 37 -22.95 4.21 8.99
CA SER A 37 -22.25 5.48 8.95
C SER A 37 -20.83 5.37 8.39
N PHE A 38 -20.23 6.50 8.04
CA PHE A 38 -18.81 6.56 7.69
C PHE A 38 -17.89 6.14 8.85
N ASN A 39 -18.29 6.40 10.09
CA ASN A 39 -17.48 5.99 11.24
C ASN A 39 -17.44 4.45 11.36
N ASP A 40 -18.59 3.81 11.21
CA ASP A 40 -18.70 2.34 11.20
C ASP A 40 -17.98 1.73 9.99
N TYR A 41 -18.00 2.42 8.84
CA TYR A 41 -17.22 2.04 7.65
C TYR A 41 -15.74 1.91 8.01
N TYR A 42 -15.13 2.96 8.56
CA TYR A 42 -13.70 2.94 8.87
C TYR A 42 -13.39 1.94 9.99
N TYR A 43 -14.23 1.89 11.02
CA TYR A 43 -14.09 0.92 12.10
C TYR A 43 -14.10 -0.52 11.58
N CYS A 44 -15.12 -0.91 10.82
CA CYS A 44 -15.21 -2.28 10.32
C CYS A 44 -14.20 -2.58 9.21
N PHE A 45 -13.80 -1.60 8.42
CA PHE A 45 -12.68 -1.76 7.49
C PHE A 45 -11.38 -2.10 8.25
N GLY A 46 -11.12 -1.37 9.34
CA GLY A 46 -10.01 -1.68 10.26
C GLY A 46 -10.13 -3.08 10.83
N PHE A 47 -11.31 -3.45 11.33
CA PHE A 47 -11.56 -4.78 11.90
C PHE A 47 -11.22 -5.90 10.92
N HIS A 48 -11.70 -5.84 9.66
CA HIS A 48 -11.45 -6.87 8.66
C HIS A 48 -9.96 -6.96 8.28
N HIS A 49 -9.29 -5.81 8.09
CA HIS A 49 -7.84 -5.78 7.90
C HIS A 49 -7.11 -6.40 9.11
N GLY A 50 -7.51 -6.04 10.34
CA GLY A 50 -6.90 -6.56 11.56
C GLY A 50 -7.11 -8.06 11.73
N ARG A 51 -8.32 -8.55 11.49
CA ARG A 51 -8.66 -9.98 11.61
C ARG A 51 -7.89 -10.82 10.59
N ASP A 52 -7.90 -10.39 9.33
CA ASP A 52 -7.44 -11.22 8.22
C ASP A 52 -5.96 -11.01 7.87
N ARG A 53 -5.40 -9.84 8.21
CA ARG A 53 -4.07 -9.39 7.77
C ARG A 53 -3.21 -8.82 8.91
N ALA A 54 -3.49 -9.18 10.18
CA ALA A 54 -2.77 -8.67 11.35
C ALA A 54 -1.24 -8.72 11.21
N TRP A 55 -0.70 -9.87 10.82
CA TRP A 55 0.74 -10.04 10.69
C TRP A 55 1.34 -9.14 9.60
N MET A 56 0.67 -9.02 8.45
CA MET A 56 1.12 -8.17 7.36
C MET A 56 1.10 -6.68 7.76
N MET A 57 0.06 -6.25 8.48
CA MET A 57 -0.02 -4.90 9.03
C MET A 57 1.11 -4.61 10.01
N ASP A 58 1.35 -5.51 10.97
CA ASP A 58 2.42 -5.38 11.96
C ASP A 58 3.81 -5.39 11.30
N TYR A 59 4.03 -6.29 10.34
CA TYR A 59 5.26 -6.36 9.54
C TYR A 59 5.55 -5.03 8.83
N PHE A 60 4.57 -4.45 8.11
CA PHE A 60 4.76 -3.16 7.43
C PHE A 60 5.10 -2.04 8.41
N ARG A 61 4.40 -1.95 9.54
CA ARG A 61 4.70 -0.96 10.58
C ARG A 61 6.12 -1.14 11.13
N ARG A 62 6.53 -2.37 11.45
CA ARG A 62 7.86 -2.66 12.01
C ARG A 62 8.97 -2.32 11.03
N VAL A 63 8.79 -2.63 9.75
CA VAL A 63 9.74 -2.21 8.72
C VAL A 63 9.84 -0.69 8.66
N ALA A 64 8.70 0.02 8.63
CA ALA A 64 8.69 1.48 8.59
C ALA A 64 9.34 2.13 9.83
N GLN A 65 9.24 1.50 11.00
CA GLN A 65 9.85 1.95 12.25
C GLN A 65 11.33 1.53 12.41
N GLY A 66 11.83 0.66 11.51
CA GLY A 66 13.12 -0.01 11.69
C GLY A 66 13.17 -0.80 13.01
N ARG A 67 12.16 -1.66 13.21
CA ARG A 67 11.97 -2.54 14.38
C ARG A 67 11.77 -4.00 13.98
N ASN A 68 12.12 -4.38 12.74
CA ASN A 68 11.92 -5.73 12.26
C ASN A 68 12.88 -6.74 12.93
N ALA A 69 14.05 -6.30 13.38
CA ALA A 69 15.02 -7.10 14.12
C ALA A 69 14.50 -7.54 15.52
N GLU A 70 13.46 -6.91 16.05
CA GLU A 70 12.79 -7.39 17.28
C GLU A 70 12.12 -8.76 17.07
N VAL A 71 11.78 -9.09 15.82
CA VAL A 71 11.12 -10.35 15.44
C VAL A 71 12.08 -11.29 14.71
N TYR A 72 12.86 -10.77 13.75
CA TYR A 72 13.74 -11.58 12.89
C TYR A 72 15.22 -11.59 13.32
N GLY A 73 15.53 -10.92 14.44
CA GLY A 73 16.88 -10.84 14.98
C GLY A 73 17.89 -10.17 14.04
N TYR A 74 19.16 -10.59 14.15
CA TYR A 74 20.29 -9.97 13.47
C TYR A 74 20.18 -9.90 11.95
N SER A 75 19.39 -10.77 11.32
CA SER A 75 19.16 -10.78 9.87
C SER A 75 18.55 -9.47 9.35
N SER A 76 17.73 -8.80 10.18
CA SER A 76 17.04 -7.54 9.83
C SER A 76 17.71 -6.29 10.41
N LEU A 77 18.82 -6.43 11.17
CA LEU A 77 19.43 -5.29 11.85
C LEU A 77 19.93 -4.22 10.87
N LYS A 78 20.50 -4.63 9.74
CA LYS A 78 20.98 -3.69 8.71
C LYS A 78 19.84 -2.88 8.08
N SER A 79 18.74 -3.54 7.73
CA SER A 79 17.57 -2.86 7.18
C SER A 79 16.92 -1.96 8.20
N ASP A 80 16.86 -2.37 9.47
CA ASP A 80 16.32 -1.53 10.54
C ASP A 80 17.11 -0.25 10.73
N LEU A 81 18.45 -0.34 10.75
CA LEU A 81 19.32 0.84 10.82
C LEU A 81 19.06 1.78 9.65
N MET A 82 18.88 1.24 8.44
CA MET A 82 18.55 2.05 7.27
C MET A 82 17.20 2.75 7.39
N MET A 83 16.16 2.02 7.80
CA MET A 83 14.82 2.56 7.96
C MET A 83 14.76 3.63 9.07
N LYS A 84 15.55 3.46 10.14
CA LYS A 84 15.67 4.47 11.20
C LYS A 84 16.26 5.79 10.71
N LEU A 85 17.17 5.78 9.73
CA LEU A 85 17.72 7.02 9.16
C LEU A 85 16.68 7.87 8.44
N LEU A 86 15.60 7.27 7.95
CA LEU A 86 14.51 7.99 7.28
C LEU A 86 13.56 8.70 8.26
N ASP A 87 13.49 8.22 9.51
CA ASP A 87 12.58 8.71 10.56
C ASP A 87 11.11 8.85 10.08
N LEU A 88 10.64 7.83 9.33
CA LEU A 88 9.27 7.78 8.83
C LEU A 88 8.21 7.91 9.95
N PRO A 89 8.40 7.37 11.18
CA PRO A 89 7.45 7.56 12.27
C PRO A 89 7.22 9.04 12.61
N LYS A 90 8.28 9.85 12.68
CA LYS A 90 8.15 11.29 12.94
C LYS A 90 7.45 12.02 11.80
N LEU A 91 7.69 11.60 10.55
CA LEU A 91 6.97 12.14 9.40
C LEU A 91 5.47 11.79 9.48
N ALA A 92 5.13 10.52 9.75
CA ALA A 92 3.75 10.06 9.86
C ALA A 92 2.99 10.78 10.98
N ALA A 93 3.61 10.96 12.15
CA ALA A 93 3.02 11.70 13.27
C ALA A 93 2.73 13.16 12.89
N ARG A 94 3.69 13.86 12.26
CA ARG A 94 3.51 15.25 11.80
C ARG A 94 2.40 15.37 10.75
N LEU A 95 2.34 14.43 9.81
CA LEU A 95 1.28 14.39 8.79
C LEU A 95 -0.08 14.18 9.45
N TYR A 96 -0.18 13.24 10.40
CA TYR A 96 -1.40 13.00 11.17
C TYR A 96 -1.86 14.25 11.94
N GLU A 97 -0.96 14.94 12.63
CA GLU A 97 -1.25 16.18 13.35
C GLU A 97 -1.82 17.28 12.44
N GLY A 98 -1.32 17.36 11.21
CA GLY A 98 -1.74 18.33 10.20
C GLY A 98 -3.06 18.00 9.48
N LEU A 99 -3.65 16.82 9.71
CA LEU A 99 -4.92 16.45 9.08
C LEU A 99 -6.12 17.21 9.66
N PRO A 100 -7.18 17.44 8.86
CA PRO A 100 -8.46 17.89 9.40
C PRO A 100 -9.01 16.93 10.47
N GLU A 101 -9.71 17.47 11.47
CA GLU A 101 -10.25 16.66 12.59
C GLU A 101 -11.15 15.51 12.13
N GLN A 102 -11.89 15.71 11.03
CA GLN A 102 -12.71 14.65 10.43
C GLN A 102 -11.86 13.46 9.95
N ASN A 103 -10.73 13.72 9.29
CA ASN A 103 -9.81 12.67 8.83
C ASN A 103 -9.13 11.97 10.00
N LYS A 104 -8.77 12.72 11.05
CA LYS A 104 -8.26 12.12 12.30
C LYS A 104 -9.30 11.20 12.94
N ALA A 105 -10.58 11.61 12.96
CA ALA A 105 -11.65 10.77 13.47
C ALA A 105 -11.80 9.45 12.69
N TRP A 106 -11.72 9.50 11.35
CA TRP A 106 -11.73 8.30 10.51
C TRP A 106 -10.54 7.36 10.75
N LEU A 107 -9.32 7.91 10.85
CA LEU A 107 -8.13 7.11 11.17
C LEU A 107 -8.20 6.51 12.57
N LYS A 108 -8.76 7.23 13.55
CA LYS A 108 -9.03 6.71 14.90
C LYS A 108 -10.02 5.55 14.87
N ALA A 109 -11.14 5.69 14.17
CA ALA A 109 -12.12 4.62 14.03
C ALA A 109 -11.50 3.37 13.39
N TYR A 110 -10.75 3.55 12.30
CA TYR A 110 -10.02 2.47 11.65
C TYR A 110 -9.02 1.79 12.59
N ALA A 111 -8.23 2.57 13.34
CA ALA A 111 -7.25 2.06 14.26
C ALA A 111 -7.87 1.25 15.41
N GLN A 112 -8.98 1.73 15.96
CA GLN A 112 -9.76 1.00 16.97
C GLN A 112 -10.30 -0.32 16.43
N GLY A 113 -10.86 -0.31 15.22
CA GLY A 113 -11.32 -1.52 14.55
C GLY A 113 -10.21 -2.52 14.28
N ALA A 114 -9.08 -2.06 13.74
CA ALA A 114 -7.90 -2.90 13.49
C ALA A 114 -7.38 -3.55 14.77
N THR A 115 -7.32 -2.80 15.87
CA THR A 115 -6.91 -3.29 17.18
C THR A 115 -7.88 -4.35 17.73
N LEU A 116 -9.20 -4.17 17.50
CA LEU A 116 -10.18 -5.20 17.82
C LEU A 116 -9.95 -6.45 16.96
N GLY A 117 -9.77 -6.29 15.64
CA GLY A 117 -9.51 -7.40 14.72
C GLY A 117 -8.23 -8.18 15.05
N PHE A 118 -7.19 -7.51 15.57
CA PHE A 118 -5.97 -8.16 16.04
C PHE A 118 -6.22 -9.18 17.15
N GLN A 119 -7.31 -9.08 17.93
CA GLN A 119 -7.63 -10.10 18.94
C GLN A 119 -7.88 -11.48 18.33
N GLU A 120 -8.39 -11.53 17.10
CA GLU A 120 -8.52 -12.76 16.31
C GLU A 120 -7.26 -12.99 15.47
N GLY A 121 -6.80 -11.98 14.74
CA GLY A 121 -5.69 -12.09 13.78
C GLY A 121 -4.33 -12.45 14.40
N LYS A 122 -4.12 -12.17 15.69
CA LYS A 122 -2.92 -12.59 16.44
C LYS A 122 -2.75 -14.12 16.53
N ASN A 123 -3.80 -14.89 16.21
CA ASN A 123 -3.75 -16.36 16.19
C ASN A 123 -3.32 -16.95 14.84
N SER A 124 -2.93 -16.12 13.87
CA SER A 124 -2.38 -16.56 12.58
C SER A 124 -1.07 -17.35 12.75
N GLN A 125 -0.71 -18.15 11.74
CA GLN A 125 0.43 -19.06 11.84
C GLN A 125 1.76 -18.30 11.94
N GLU A 126 1.84 -17.15 11.27
CA GLU A 126 3.04 -16.31 11.24
C GLU A 126 3.41 -15.79 12.63
N PHE A 127 2.43 -15.37 13.45
CA PHE A 127 2.67 -14.97 14.84
C PHE A 127 3.07 -16.15 15.73
N LYS A 128 2.49 -17.33 15.51
CA LYS A 128 2.83 -18.55 16.26
C LYS A 128 4.25 -19.03 15.97
N ASP A 129 4.65 -19.02 14.70
CA ASP A 129 5.97 -19.46 14.26
C ASP A 129 7.09 -18.53 14.75
N LEU A 130 6.77 -17.23 14.88
CA LEU A 130 7.70 -16.19 15.33
C LEU A 130 7.58 -15.88 16.84
N ASP A 131 6.69 -16.57 17.56
CA ASP A 131 6.43 -16.44 19.01
C ASP A 131 6.26 -14.99 19.49
N TYR A 132 5.37 -14.23 18.83
CA TYR A 132 5.07 -12.85 19.24
C TYR A 132 3.64 -12.44 18.89
N ALA A 133 3.19 -11.30 19.43
CA ALA A 133 1.88 -10.72 19.16
C ALA A 133 1.99 -9.26 18.69
N PRO A 134 1.03 -8.76 17.89
CA PRO A 134 1.05 -7.38 17.42
C PRO A 134 0.69 -6.41 18.56
N GLU A 135 1.33 -5.25 18.57
CA GLU A 135 0.90 -4.08 19.37
C GLU A 135 -0.32 -3.42 18.72
N ASP A 136 -1.14 -2.72 19.51
CA ASP A 136 -2.30 -1.94 19.06
C ASP A 136 -1.99 -1.09 17.82
N TRP A 137 -2.96 -0.98 16.91
CA TRP A 137 -2.84 -0.11 15.75
C TRP A 137 -3.17 1.32 16.16
N LEU A 138 -2.26 2.27 15.87
CA LEU A 138 -2.45 3.69 16.09
C LEU A 138 -2.87 4.38 14.78
N PRO A 139 -3.61 5.50 14.84
CA PRO A 139 -4.06 6.23 13.64
C PRO A 139 -2.95 6.57 12.66
N GLU A 140 -1.80 7.01 13.16
CA GLU A 140 -0.62 7.38 12.38
C GLU A 140 0.06 6.18 11.70
N HIS A 141 -0.17 4.95 12.16
CA HIS A 141 0.39 3.76 11.51
C HIS A 141 -0.15 3.57 10.08
N SER A 142 -1.38 4.01 9.80
CA SER A 142 -1.94 3.98 8.45
C SER A 142 -1.21 4.94 7.50
N ILE A 143 -0.83 6.12 7.99
CA ILE A 143 0.00 7.07 7.25
C ILE A 143 1.41 6.51 7.08
N LEU A 144 1.95 5.89 8.14
CA LEU A 144 3.27 5.28 8.13
C LEU A 144 3.42 4.21 7.04
N VAL A 145 2.42 3.33 6.88
CA VAL A 145 2.41 2.32 5.80
C VAL A 145 2.37 2.98 4.42
N LEU A 146 1.55 4.03 4.25
CA LEU A 146 1.47 4.76 2.98
C LEU A 146 2.79 5.45 2.62
N VAL A 147 3.45 6.08 3.59
CA VAL A 147 4.75 6.72 3.41
C VAL A 147 5.85 5.70 3.14
N LEU A 148 5.82 4.54 3.83
CA LEU A 148 6.72 3.42 3.53
C LEU A 148 6.56 2.96 2.08
N GLN A 149 5.32 2.80 1.61
CA GLN A 149 5.03 2.39 0.23
C GLN A 149 5.51 3.44 -0.77
N SER A 150 5.28 4.73 -0.49
CA SER A 150 5.76 5.82 -1.34
C SER A 150 7.28 5.82 -1.45
N PHE A 151 7.99 5.63 -0.31
CA PHE A 151 9.45 5.55 -0.29
C PHE A 151 9.97 4.33 -1.05
N ASP A 152 9.38 3.15 -0.80
CA ASP A 152 9.80 1.90 -1.43
C ASP A 152 9.62 1.92 -2.96
N GLN A 153 8.55 2.54 -3.46
CA GLN A 153 8.35 2.70 -4.91
C GLN A 153 9.33 3.71 -5.51
N THR A 154 9.42 4.91 -4.91
CA THR A 154 10.26 5.99 -5.45
C THR A 154 11.75 5.63 -5.46
N ARG A 155 12.24 4.90 -4.44
CA ARG A 155 13.67 4.54 -4.37
C ARG A 155 14.09 3.56 -5.47
N LYS A 156 13.18 2.75 -6.01
CA LYS A 156 13.51 1.68 -6.98
C LYS A 156 13.93 2.25 -8.33
N THR A 157 13.40 3.41 -8.72
CA THR A 157 13.77 4.08 -9.98
C THR A 157 14.89 5.11 -9.81
N PHE A 158 15.17 5.57 -8.58
CA PHE A 158 16.10 6.67 -8.29
C PHE A 158 17.41 6.64 -9.09
N PHE A 159 18.12 5.50 -9.11
CA PHE A 159 19.40 5.42 -9.82
C PHE A 159 19.26 5.37 -11.34
N ARG A 160 18.19 4.77 -11.85
CA ARG A 160 17.87 4.83 -13.28
C ARG A 160 17.64 6.29 -13.68
N ASP A 161 16.80 6.98 -12.92
CA ASP A 161 16.43 8.37 -13.20
C ASP A 161 17.67 9.29 -13.04
N TYR A 162 18.52 9.05 -12.02
CA TYR A 162 19.79 9.77 -11.84
C TYR A 162 20.80 9.55 -12.99
N GLU A 163 20.96 8.31 -13.46
CA GLU A 163 21.83 8.02 -14.60
C GLU A 163 21.26 8.58 -15.91
N GLU A 164 19.94 8.55 -16.09
CA GLU A 164 19.26 9.21 -17.21
C GLU A 164 19.56 10.71 -17.23
N GLU A 165 19.47 11.40 -16.09
CA GLU A 165 19.81 12.83 -15.99
C GLU A 165 21.30 13.11 -16.29
N LYS A 166 22.22 12.26 -15.83
CA LYS A 166 23.64 12.37 -16.20
C LYS A 166 23.88 12.21 -17.70
N LEU A 167 23.12 11.31 -18.34
CA LEU A 167 23.21 11.10 -19.78
C LEU A 167 22.61 12.30 -20.53
N LYS A 168 21.48 12.86 -20.08
CA LYS A 168 20.91 14.11 -20.60
C LYS A 168 21.90 15.26 -20.54
N GLU A 169 22.57 15.45 -19.40
CA GLU A 169 23.57 16.51 -19.26
C GLU A 169 24.77 16.31 -20.18
N LYS A 170 25.26 15.06 -20.30
CA LYS A 170 26.43 14.73 -21.11
C LYS A 170 26.17 14.84 -22.62
N TRP A 171 25.00 14.41 -23.07
CA TRP A 171 24.70 14.25 -24.50
C TRP A 171 23.80 15.34 -25.07
N LYS A 172 23.22 16.22 -24.22
CA LYS A 172 22.46 17.43 -24.57
C LYS A 172 21.53 17.23 -25.78
N ASP A 173 21.89 17.77 -26.93
CA ASP A 173 21.07 17.78 -28.14
C ASP A 173 20.83 16.37 -28.72
N LYS A 174 21.66 15.38 -28.36
CA LYS A 174 21.49 13.98 -28.78
C LYS A 174 20.56 13.18 -27.87
N THR A 175 20.13 13.74 -26.74
CA THR A 175 19.44 12.94 -25.73
C THR A 175 17.98 12.71 -26.04
N GLU A 176 17.35 13.59 -26.82
CA GLU A 176 16.01 13.34 -27.38
C GLU A 176 16.04 12.04 -28.18
N GLU A 177 16.99 11.84 -29.11
CA GLU A 177 17.09 10.58 -29.88
C GLU A 177 17.32 9.32 -29.01
N LEU A 178 17.97 9.43 -27.85
CA LEU A 178 18.33 8.31 -26.98
C LEU A 178 17.22 7.90 -25.99
N PHE A 179 16.37 8.84 -25.60
CA PHE A 179 15.27 8.64 -24.65
C PHE A 179 13.91 9.01 -25.26
N ASN A 180 13.82 9.13 -26.57
CA ASN A 180 12.54 9.24 -27.26
C ASN A 180 11.67 8.05 -26.88
N GLU A 181 10.37 8.28 -26.72
CA GLU A 181 9.39 7.21 -26.71
C GLU A 181 9.72 6.28 -27.87
N ASP A 182 10.01 5.01 -27.57
CA ASP A 182 10.30 4.00 -28.59
C ASP A 182 9.32 4.25 -29.72
N THR A 183 9.79 4.54 -30.94
CA THR A 183 9.01 5.01 -32.11
C THR A 183 7.72 4.23 -32.46
N VAL A 184 7.44 3.18 -31.70
CA VAL A 184 6.14 2.56 -31.47
C VAL A 184 5.11 3.62 -31.02
N PRO A 185 4.02 3.82 -31.77
CA PRO A 185 2.97 4.78 -31.43
C PRO A 185 2.07 4.20 -30.31
N TRP A 186 2.61 4.09 -29.10
CA TRP A 186 1.89 3.63 -27.90
C TRP A 186 0.72 4.55 -27.55
N SER A 187 0.74 5.81 -28.00
CA SER A 187 -0.35 6.75 -27.81
C SER A 187 -1.67 6.30 -28.45
N ASN A 188 -1.64 5.41 -29.46
CA ASN A 188 -2.79 5.23 -30.36
C ASN A 188 -3.21 3.78 -30.67
N THR A 189 -2.42 2.75 -30.31
CA THR A 189 -2.61 1.42 -30.90
C THR A 189 -3.09 0.38 -29.88
N ILE A 190 -4.35 -0.04 -29.99
CA ILE A 190 -4.75 -1.39 -29.58
C ILE A 190 -4.05 -2.31 -30.58
N LEU A 191 -3.03 -3.05 -30.13
CA LEU A 191 -2.31 -4.00 -30.99
C LEU A 191 -3.32 -4.96 -31.62
N LYS A 192 -3.37 -5.01 -32.95
CA LYS A 192 -4.18 -6.01 -33.64
C LYS A 192 -3.51 -7.37 -33.51
N GLN A 193 -4.32 -8.43 -33.57
CA GLN A 193 -3.80 -9.80 -33.57
C GLN A 193 -2.74 -9.96 -34.68
N GLY A 194 -1.48 -10.22 -34.29
CA GLY A 194 -0.35 -10.35 -35.21
C GLY A 194 0.57 -9.13 -35.30
N GLU A 195 0.23 -7.98 -34.71
CA GLU A 195 1.11 -6.79 -34.61
C GLU A 195 2.13 -6.89 -33.45
N TYR A 196 2.64 -8.09 -33.18
CA TYR A 196 3.73 -8.23 -32.21
C TYR A 196 5.04 -7.77 -32.87
N VAL A 197 5.80 -6.93 -32.18
CA VAL A 197 7.17 -6.62 -32.59
C VAL A 197 7.93 -7.93 -32.69
N THR A 198 8.43 -8.24 -33.89
CA THR A 198 9.28 -9.40 -34.13
C THR A 198 10.61 -9.10 -33.46
N LYS A 199 10.72 -9.50 -32.19
CA LYS A 199 11.94 -9.59 -31.39
C LYS A 199 13.01 -8.59 -31.84
N THR A 200 12.89 -7.33 -31.43
CA THR A 200 14.02 -6.40 -31.50
C THR A 200 15.19 -7.08 -30.80
N GLU A 201 16.32 -7.23 -31.49
CA GLU A 201 17.54 -7.75 -30.88
C GLU A 201 17.75 -6.99 -29.58
N SER A 202 17.76 -7.71 -28.46
CA SER A 202 18.02 -7.11 -27.16
C SER A 202 19.40 -6.46 -27.25
N VAL A 203 19.44 -5.15 -27.39
CA VAL A 203 20.69 -4.40 -27.26
C VAL A 203 21.13 -4.64 -25.84
N ASN A 204 22.21 -5.42 -25.67
CA ASN A 204 22.90 -5.55 -24.40
C ASN A 204 23.53 -4.19 -24.08
N THR A 205 22.72 -3.26 -23.58
CA THR A 205 23.23 -2.06 -22.93
C THR A 205 23.85 -2.51 -21.61
N SER A 206 25.16 -2.71 -21.63
CA SER A 206 25.96 -2.78 -20.42
C SER A 206 25.94 -1.39 -19.78
N TYR A 207 24.95 -1.14 -18.93
CA TYR A 207 24.97 0.02 -18.05
C TYR A 207 26.24 -0.10 -17.20
N THR A 208 27.18 0.84 -17.36
CA THR A 208 28.24 1.01 -16.37
C THR A 208 27.55 1.39 -15.09
N PRO A 209 27.57 0.54 -14.10
CA PRO A 209 26.75 0.83 -12.98
C PRO A 209 27.49 1.88 -12.16
N ALA A 210 26.83 2.98 -11.85
CA ALA A 210 27.00 3.56 -10.52
C ALA A 210 26.42 2.59 -9.46
N GLN A 211 26.63 1.26 -9.62
CA GLN A 211 26.10 0.22 -8.76
C GLN A 211 26.73 0.42 -7.41
N LYS A 212 25.81 0.69 -6.49
CA LYS A 212 25.90 0.32 -5.11
C LYS A 212 26.83 1.25 -4.35
N LEU A 213 26.31 2.45 -4.06
CA LEU A 213 26.28 2.80 -2.64
C LEU A 213 25.64 1.61 -1.92
N LYS A 214 26.49 0.73 -1.36
CA LYS A 214 26.10 -0.51 -0.63
C LYS A 214 25.00 -0.26 0.40
N LEU A 215 24.84 0.99 0.80
CA LEU A 215 23.78 1.49 1.65
C LEU A 215 22.37 1.18 1.11
N TRP A 216 22.11 1.35 -0.20
CA TRP A 216 20.77 1.12 -0.79
C TRP A 216 20.35 -0.34 -0.85
N GLU A 217 21.31 -1.27 -0.92
CA GLU A 217 21.04 -2.72 -0.90
C GLU A 217 20.49 -3.18 0.45
N ASN A 218 20.63 -2.38 1.50
CA ASN A 218 20.13 -2.71 2.83
C ASN A 218 18.69 -2.22 3.04
N PHE A 219 18.07 -1.48 2.11
CA PHE A 219 16.63 -1.20 2.20
C PHE A 219 15.83 -2.44 1.79
N PRO A 220 14.78 -2.81 2.54
CA PRO A 220 13.97 -3.99 2.25
C PRO A 220 13.01 -3.75 1.08
N ASP A 221 12.85 -4.73 0.19
CA ASP A 221 11.85 -4.74 -0.89
C ASP A 221 10.47 -5.18 -0.36
N VAL A 222 9.88 -4.35 0.51
CA VAL A 222 8.66 -4.67 1.27
C VAL A 222 7.50 -5.06 0.36
N PHE A 223 7.27 -4.27 -0.69
CA PHE A 223 6.12 -4.43 -1.59
C PHE A 223 6.43 -5.18 -2.87
N GLY A 224 7.56 -5.90 -2.89
CA GLY A 224 7.99 -6.71 -4.03
C GLY A 224 9.07 -6.06 -4.87
N LYS A 225 9.66 -6.87 -5.76
CA LYS A 225 10.76 -6.44 -6.63
C LYS A 225 10.26 -6.12 -8.02
N GLU A 226 9.39 -6.96 -8.55
CA GLU A 226 8.80 -6.75 -9.86
C GLU A 226 7.63 -5.79 -9.75
N SER A 227 7.51 -4.92 -10.76
CA SER A 227 6.42 -3.97 -10.87
C SER A 227 6.10 -3.77 -12.34
N GLY A 228 4.82 -3.73 -12.63
CA GLY A 228 4.26 -3.40 -13.93
C GLY A 228 2.76 -3.23 -13.75
N SER A 229 2.09 -2.59 -14.69
CA SER A 229 0.65 -2.42 -14.64
C SER A 229 0.12 -2.09 -16.02
N ASN A 230 -1.12 -2.48 -16.30
CA ASN A 230 -1.88 -1.96 -17.43
C ASN A 230 -3.12 -1.20 -16.95
N ASN A 231 -3.50 -0.16 -17.71
CA ASN A 231 -4.75 0.56 -17.53
C ASN A 231 -5.34 0.99 -18.85
N TRP A 232 -6.60 0.59 -19.11
CA TRP A 232 -7.36 1.04 -20.27
C TRP A 232 -8.67 1.69 -19.85
N VAL A 233 -9.00 2.81 -20.52
CA VAL A 233 -10.30 3.47 -20.40
C VAL A 233 -10.96 3.54 -21.76
N VAL A 234 -12.18 3.02 -21.87
CA VAL A 234 -13.04 3.18 -23.04
C VAL A 234 -14.09 4.22 -22.72
N GLY A 235 -14.05 5.35 -23.41
CA GLY A 235 -15.08 6.39 -23.29
C GLY A 235 -16.42 5.94 -23.86
N LYS A 236 -17.53 6.48 -23.34
CA LYS A 236 -18.91 6.13 -23.74
C LYS A 236 -19.17 6.12 -25.26
N ALA A 237 -18.50 7.00 -26.01
CA ALA A 237 -18.67 7.10 -27.47
C ALA A 237 -18.03 5.93 -28.24
N LYS A 238 -17.16 5.16 -27.57
CA LYS A 238 -16.47 3.99 -28.12
C LYS A 238 -16.99 2.66 -27.54
N SER A 239 -18.02 2.68 -26.68
CA SER A 239 -18.64 1.47 -26.12
C SER A 239 -19.99 1.19 -26.77
N LYS A 240 -20.29 -0.10 -26.96
CA LYS A 240 -21.56 -0.54 -27.57
C LYS A 240 -22.77 -0.13 -26.74
N ASP A 241 -22.62 -0.14 -25.42
CA ASP A 241 -23.73 0.00 -24.47
C ASP A 241 -23.84 1.44 -23.92
N GLY A 242 -22.99 2.35 -24.40
CA GLY A 242 -23.01 3.77 -24.03
C GLY A 242 -22.45 4.11 -22.64
N TYR A 243 -21.84 3.14 -21.94
CA TYR A 243 -21.16 3.33 -20.65
C TYR A 243 -19.65 3.42 -20.80
N ALA A 244 -18.98 4.19 -19.95
CA ALA A 244 -17.52 4.15 -19.87
C ALA A 244 -17.07 2.82 -19.24
N MET A 245 -15.94 2.29 -19.70
CA MET A 245 -15.34 1.06 -19.16
C MET A 245 -13.92 1.34 -18.69
N LEU A 246 -13.54 0.77 -17.55
CA LEU A 246 -12.18 0.77 -17.02
C LEU A 246 -11.70 -0.68 -16.90
N ALA A 247 -10.49 -0.96 -17.38
CA ALA A 247 -9.75 -2.17 -17.06
C ALA A 247 -8.47 -1.75 -16.32
N ASN A 248 -8.34 -2.16 -15.06
CA ASN A 248 -7.13 -1.96 -14.25
C ASN A 248 -6.53 -3.31 -13.89
N ASP A 249 -5.26 -3.48 -14.26
CA ASP A 249 -4.53 -4.75 -14.17
C ASP A 249 -3.12 -4.49 -13.59
N PRO A 250 -3.01 -4.26 -12.27
CA PRO A 250 -1.73 -4.05 -11.61
C PRO A 250 -0.97 -5.38 -11.47
N HIS A 251 0.31 -5.40 -11.84
CA HIS A 251 1.19 -6.57 -11.75
C HIS A 251 2.14 -6.43 -10.56
N LEU A 252 1.98 -7.33 -9.60
CA LEU A 252 2.79 -7.41 -8.40
C LEU A 252 3.31 -8.84 -8.22
N ASP A 253 4.38 -8.99 -7.46
CA ASP A 253 4.90 -10.30 -7.05
C ASP A 253 3.77 -11.19 -6.50
N LEU A 254 3.72 -12.44 -6.96
CA LEU A 254 2.82 -13.44 -6.39
C LEU A 254 3.32 -13.87 -5.02
N LYS A 255 2.66 -13.41 -3.97
CA LYS A 255 3.01 -13.64 -2.56
C LYS A 255 1.82 -14.20 -1.76
N THR A 256 2.12 -14.89 -0.67
CA THR A 256 1.15 -15.32 0.33
C THR A 256 1.50 -14.69 1.67
N PRO A 257 0.61 -13.88 2.29
CA PRO A 257 -0.67 -13.42 1.76
C PRO A 257 -0.50 -12.49 0.54
N LEU A 258 -1.53 -12.42 -0.31
CA LEU A 258 -1.56 -11.52 -1.47
C LEU A 258 -1.49 -10.05 -1.03
N PHE A 259 -0.87 -9.18 -1.83
CA PHE A 259 -0.76 -7.75 -1.49
C PHE A 259 -2.13 -7.07 -1.32
N TRP A 260 -3.03 -7.26 -2.29
CA TRP A 260 -4.36 -6.67 -2.25
C TRP A 260 -5.27 -7.39 -1.25
N TYR A 261 -6.02 -6.60 -0.49
CA TYR A 261 -7.17 -7.05 0.28
C TYR A 261 -8.44 -6.56 -0.41
N TRP A 262 -9.30 -7.49 -0.83
CA TRP A 262 -10.54 -7.15 -1.53
C TRP A 262 -11.69 -7.06 -0.54
N ILE A 263 -12.42 -5.95 -0.58
CA ILE A 263 -13.57 -5.74 0.30
C ILE A 263 -14.62 -4.87 -0.38
N ASN A 264 -15.89 -5.15 -0.08
CA ASN A 264 -17.01 -4.27 -0.35
C ASN A 264 -17.64 -3.81 0.97
N ILE A 265 -17.65 -2.51 1.21
CA ILE A 265 -18.38 -1.92 2.35
C ILE A 265 -19.38 -0.89 1.83
N GLN A 266 -20.58 -0.93 2.38
CA GLN A 266 -21.71 -0.11 1.99
C GLN A 266 -22.23 0.68 3.19
N THR A 267 -22.32 1.99 3.06
CA THR A 267 -23.12 2.89 3.89
C THR A 267 -24.39 3.30 3.13
N PRO A 268 -25.37 3.97 3.76
CA PRO A 268 -26.51 4.55 3.03
C PRO A 268 -26.09 5.53 1.91
N GLU A 269 -24.94 6.20 2.07
CA GLU A 269 -24.42 7.22 1.15
C GLU A 269 -23.36 6.70 0.16
N MET A 270 -22.71 5.57 0.46
CA MET A 270 -21.57 5.05 -0.31
C MET A 270 -21.63 3.54 -0.45
N ASN A 271 -21.35 3.02 -1.64
CA ASN A 271 -21.09 1.60 -1.85
C ASN A 271 -19.75 1.51 -2.56
N VAL A 272 -18.71 0.99 -1.91
CA VAL A 272 -17.37 0.89 -2.53
C VAL A 272 -16.87 -0.54 -2.48
N ILE A 273 -16.33 -1.02 -3.61
CA ILE A 273 -15.66 -2.31 -3.74
C ILE A 273 -14.31 -2.12 -4.41
N GLY A 274 -13.29 -2.80 -3.92
CA GLY A 274 -11.98 -2.80 -4.57
C GLY A 274 -10.87 -3.37 -3.71
N GLY A 275 -9.65 -3.21 -4.20
CA GLY A 275 -8.42 -3.60 -3.53
C GLY A 275 -7.88 -2.50 -2.63
N SER A 276 -7.55 -2.86 -1.39
CA SER A 276 -6.83 -2.02 -0.42
C SER A 276 -5.49 -2.63 -0.02
N VAL A 277 -4.62 -1.78 0.52
CA VAL A 277 -3.39 -2.21 1.18
C VAL A 277 -3.71 -2.43 2.66
N PRO A 278 -3.42 -3.59 3.26
CA PRO A 278 -3.61 -3.82 4.70
C PRO A 278 -2.91 -2.74 5.53
N GLY A 279 -3.65 -2.08 6.40
CA GLY A 279 -3.15 -0.93 7.17
C GLY A 279 -3.52 0.43 6.58
N VAL A 280 -3.94 0.51 5.32
CA VAL A 280 -4.34 1.77 4.65
C VAL A 280 -5.87 1.80 4.45
N PRO A 281 -6.61 2.74 5.07
CA PRO A 281 -8.07 2.76 5.07
C PRO A 281 -8.68 3.34 3.78
N VAL A 282 -8.17 2.94 2.61
CA VAL A 282 -8.60 3.44 1.31
C VAL A 282 -8.66 2.29 0.31
N ILE A 283 -9.70 2.29 -0.52
CA ILE A 283 -9.78 1.46 -1.71
C ILE A 283 -8.96 2.11 -2.82
N VAL A 284 -7.81 1.52 -3.13
CA VAL A 284 -6.80 2.12 -4.03
C VAL A 284 -7.16 1.88 -5.49
N SER A 285 -7.74 0.73 -5.80
CA SER A 285 -8.30 0.40 -7.12
C SER A 285 -9.67 -0.22 -6.93
N GLY A 286 -10.68 0.29 -7.64
CA GLY A 286 -12.05 -0.17 -7.45
C GLY A 286 -13.11 0.71 -8.07
N THR A 287 -14.32 0.59 -7.56
CA THR A 287 -15.48 1.38 -7.99
C THR A 287 -16.43 1.64 -6.84
N ASN A 288 -17.17 2.75 -6.94
CA ASN A 288 -18.30 3.03 -6.06
C ASN A 288 -19.68 2.88 -6.73
N GLY A 289 -19.73 2.23 -7.90
CA GLY A 289 -20.93 2.10 -8.72
C GLY A 289 -21.31 3.36 -9.52
N LYS A 290 -20.67 4.52 -9.26
CA LYS A 290 -20.83 5.76 -10.04
C LYS A 290 -19.58 6.09 -10.85
N VAL A 291 -18.40 5.86 -10.27
CA VAL A 291 -17.09 6.00 -10.90
C VAL A 291 -16.24 4.78 -10.59
N ALA A 292 -15.27 4.50 -11.47
CA ALA A 292 -14.24 3.48 -11.27
C ALA A 292 -12.87 4.13 -11.42
N TRP A 293 -11.89 3.63 -10.67
CA TRP A 293 -10.51 4.14 -10.67
C TRP A 293 -9.51 3.01 -10.47
N GLY A 294 -8.28 3.27 -10.87
CA GLY A 294 -7.16 2.34 -10.76
C GLY A 294 -5.85 3.11 -10.87
N LEU A 295 -4.75 2.36 -10.88
CA LEU A 295 -3.39 2.91 -10.91
C LEU A 295 -2.47 2.05 -11.78
N THR A 296 -1.41 2.65 -12.29
CA THR A 296 -0.28 1.92 -12.88
C THR A 296 0.97 2.13 -12.06
#